data_AF-A0A3S1DNL1-F1
#
_entry.id   AF-A0A3S1DNL1-F1
#
_cell.length_a   1.000
_cell.length_b   1.000
_cell.length_c   1.000
_cell.angle_alpha   90.00
_cell.angle_beta   90.00
_cell.angle_gamma   90.00
#
_symmetry.space_group_name_H-M   'P 1'
#
loop_
_entity.id
_entity.type
_entity.pdbx_description
1 polymer ?
#
loop_
_entity_poly.entity_id
_entity_poly.type
_entity_poly.pdbx_seq_one_letter_code
_entity_poly.pdbx_strand_id
1 'polypeptide(L)'
;MNGLQVKGELTMSTAVEAQSMNFGMGTEMTHRVFGEHAEEALRAVKEESVRLEKMLSCFIPGSEISRINESAGINRVALSLDTYEVLSRATEFSRYSEGLFDVTIGPLVNLWDYKNSSDGYRTGDSCSSRFRRGVSLYCRRT
;
A
#
# COMPACT_ATOMS: atom_id res chain seq x y z
N MET A 1 -45.57 -24.01 -50.23
CA MET A 1 -44.98 -24.48 -48.96
C MET A 1 -44.18 -23.34 -48.38
N ASN A 2 -44.82 -22.51 -47.57
CA ASN A 2 -44.21 -21.31 -46.98
C ASN A 2 -43.55 -21.71 -45.66
N GLY A 3 -42.22 -21.60 -45.62
CA GLY A 3 -41.44 -21.76 -44.40
C GLY A 3 -41.59 -20.53 -43.51
N LEU A 4 -42.26 -20.71 -42.38
CA LEU A 4 -42.31 -19.75 -41.29
C LEU A 4 -41.26 -20.18 -40.26
N GLN A 5 -40.11 -19.50 -40.23
CA GLN A 5 -39.17 -19.58 -39.11
C GLN A 5 -39.33 -18.30 -38.31
N VAL A 6 -39.89 -18.45 -37.11
CA VAL A 6 -40.14 -17.38 -36.15
C VAL A 6 -38.79 -16.98 -35.52
N LYS A 7 -38.41 -15.71 -35.66
CA LYS A 7 -37.29 -15.10 -34.94
C LYS A 7 -37.60 -15.07 -33.45
N GLY A 8 -36.89 -15.85 -32.66
CA GLY A 8 -36.79 -15.69 -31.21
C GLY A 8 -35.43 -15.07 -30.89
N GLU A 9 -35.40 -13.75 -30.77
CA GLU A 9 -34.26 -13.00 -30.26
C GLU A 9 -34.21 -13.16 -28.73
N LEU A 10 -33.17 -13.81 -28.25
CA LEU A 10 -32.76 -13.82 -26.84
C LEU A 10 -31.32 -13.31 -26.79
N THR A 11 -31.15 -12.00 -26.85
CA THR A 11 -29.89 -11.33 -26.53
C THR A 11 -29.70 -11.40 -25.03
N MET A 12 -29.08 -12.48 -24.56
CA MET A 12 -28.45 -12.51 -23.25
C MET A 12 -27.31 -11.49 -23.28
N SER A 13 -27.48 -10.39 -22.55
CA SER A 13 -26.46 -9.37 -22.31
C SER A 13 -25.26 -10.03 -21.62
N THR A 14 -24.27 -10.49 -22.39
CA THR A 14 -23.00 -10.97 -21.83
C THR A 14 -22.29 -9.77 -21.22
N ALA A 15 -22.28 -9.70 -19.88
CA ALA A 15 -21.43 -8.77 -19.18
C ALA A 15 -19.98 -9.04 -19.62
N VAL A 16 -19.31 -8.04 -20.17
CA VAL A 16 -17.90 -8.14 -20.56
C VAL A 16 -17.11 -8.38 -19.28
N GLU A 17 -16.50 -9.56 -19.18
CA GLU A 17 -15.59 -9.93 -18.09
C GLU A 17 -14.16 -9.80 -18.60
N ALA A 18 -13.30 -9.15 -17.81
CA ALA A 18 -11.87 -9.10 -18.06
C ALA A 18 -11.12 -9.47 -16.78
N GLN A 19 -9.99 -10.16 -16.95
CA GLN A 19 -9.09 -10.53 -15.87
C GLN A 19 -7.65 -10.17 -16.24
N SER A 20 -6.92 -9.61 -15.29
CA SER A 20 -5.50 -9.30 -15.43
C SER A 20 -4.73 -9.70 -14.19
N MET A 21 -3.51 -10.18 -14.39
CA MET A 21 -2.54 -10.46 -13.33
C MET A 21 -1.40 -9.45 -13.44
N ASN A 22 -1.08 -8.78 -12.34
CA ASN A 22 -0.01 -7.79 -12.26
C ASN A 22 0.88 -8.07 -11.05
N PHE A 23 2.19 -7.92 -11.23
CA PHE A 23 3.14 -7.93 -10.12
C PHE A 23 3.36 -6.50 -9.61
N GLY A 24 3.22 -6.29 -8.31
CA GLY A 24 3.38 -4.99 -7.68
C GLY A 24 3.37 -5.10 -6.15
N MET A 25 3.94 -4.12 -5.45
CA MET A 25 4.07 -4.15 -3.98
C MET A 25 4.75 -5.42 -3.43
N GLY A 26 5.64 -6.03 -4.23
CA GLY A 26 6.31 -7.28 -3.88
C GLY A 26 5.43 -8.53 -3.92
N THR A 27 4.24 -8.48 -4.53
CA THR A 27 3.30 -9.60 -4.59
C THR A 27 2.62 -9.72 -5.96
N GLU A 28 2.02 -10.89 -6.24
CA GLU A 28 1.18 -11.11 -7.41
C GLU A 28 -0.27 -10.75 -7.10
N MET A 29 -0.81 -9.79 -7.84
CA MET A 29 -2.18 -9.31 -7.70
C MET A 29 -3.01 -9.78 -8.90
N THR A 30 -4.16 -10.40 -8.62
CA THR A 30 -5.14 -10.79 -9.65
C THR A 30 -6.37 -9.91 -9.53
N HIS A 31 -6.75 -9.27 -10.64
CA HIS A 31 -7.93 -8.43 -10.73
C HIS A 31 -8.91 -9.00 -11.74
N ARG A 32 -10.18 -9.06 -11.35
CA ARG A 32 -11.29 -9.48 -12.20
C ARG A 32 -12.36 -8.41 -12.17
N VAL A 33 -12.75 -7.95 -13.36
CA VAL A 33 -13.69 -6.83 -13.53
C VAL A 33 -14.80 -7.26 -14.48
N PHE A 34 -16.01 -6.85 -14.16
CA PHE A 34 -17.20 -7.09 -14.95
C PHE A 34 -17.82 -5.74 -15.33
N GLY A 35 -18.13 -5.55 -16.62
CA GLY A 35 -18.78 -4.35 -17.13
C GLY A 35 -18.22 -3.89 -18.47
N GLU A 36 -18.92 -2.95 -19.10
CA GLU A 36 -18.59 -2.44 -20.43
C GLU A 36 -17.16 -1.86 -20.52
N HIS A 37 -16.66 -1.26 -19.44
CA HIS A 37 -15.33 -0.64 -19.36
C HIS A 37 -14.30 -1.49 -18.59
N ALA A 38 -14.45 -2.82 -18.59
CA ALA A 38 -13.61 -3.71 -17.78
C ALA A 38 -12.10 -3.54 -18.07
N GLU A 39 -11.70 -3.42 -19.33
CA GLU A 39 -10.30 -3.23 -19.72
C GLU A 39 -9.72 -1.89 -19.27
N GLU A 40 -10.49 -0.81 -19.36
CA GLU A 40 -10.06 0.52 -18.90
C GLU A 40 -9.88 0.54 -17.38
N ALA A 41 -10.80 -0.08 -16.64
CA ALA A 41 -10.70 -0.23 -15.20
C ALA A 41 -9.46 -1.05 -14.80
N LEU A 42 -9.15 -2.14 -15.51
CA LEU A 42 -7.95 -2.94 -15.25
C LEU A 42 -6.66 -2.13 -15.45
N ARG A 43 -6.62 -1.29 -16.49
CA ARG A 43 -5.50 -0.36 -16.70
C ARG A 43 -5.39 0.65 -15.55
N ALA A 44 -6.50 1.26 -15.14
CA ALA A 44 -6.51 2.22 -14.04
C ALA A 44 -6.03 1.60 -12.72
N VAL A 45 -6.46 0.37 -12.40
CA VAL A 45 -6.01 -0.35 -11.20
C VAL A 45 -4.49 -0.59 -11.24
N LYS A 46 -3.95 -0.97 -12.40
CA LYS A 46 -2.50 -1.17 -12.55
C LYS A 46 -1.72 0.11 -12.32
N GLU A 47 -2.19 1.22 -12.90
CA GLU A 47 -1.55 2.54 -12.75
C GLU A 47 -1.59 3.01 -11.30
N GLU A 48 -2.73 2.85 -10.63
CA GLU A 48 -2.88 3.21 -9.21
C GLU A 48 -2.01 2.35 -8.30
N SER A 49 -1.93 1.03 -8.51
CA SER A 49 -1.03 0.17 -7.73
C SER A 49 0.44 0.61 -7.85
N VAL A 50 0.89 1.01 -9.04
CA VAL A 50 2.25 1.53 -9.25
C VAL A 50 2.43 2.88 -8.57
N ARG A 51 1.42 3.77 -8.63
CA ARG A 51 1.46 5.07 -7.96
C ARG A 51 1.57 4.91 -6.44
N LEU A 52 0.74 4.06 -5.85
CA LEU A 52 0.73 3.79 -4.40
C LEU A 52 2.05 3.17 -3.94
N GLU A 53 2.60 2.21 -4.68
CA GLU A 53 3.89 1.59 -4.34
C GLU A 53 5.02 2.64 -4.28
N LYS A 54 5.09 3.54 -5.27
CA LYS A 54 6.10 4.61 -5.27
C LYS A 54 5.99 5.55 -4.07
N MET A 55 4.80 5.73 -3.52
CA MET A 55 4.55 6.66 -2.41
C MET A 55 4.72 5.97 -1.04
N LEU A 56 4.16 4.77 -0.88
CA LEU A 56 3.97 4.10 0.40
C LEU A 56 5.00 3.01 0.71
N SER A 57 5.83 2.62 -0.24
CA SER A 57 6.82 1.56 -0.03
C SER A 57 7.90 1.97 0.95
N CYS A 58 8.18 1.14 1.96
CA CYS A 58 9.32 1.32 2.85
C CYS A 58 10.66 0.80 2.25
N PHE A 59 10.60 0.13 1.10
CA PHE A 59 11.76 -0.48 0.44
C PHE A 59 12.32 0.38 -0.70
N ILE A 60 11.48 1.22 -1.31
CA ILE A 60 11.89 2.08 -2.42
C ILE A 60 12.56 3.35 -1.88
N PRO A 61 13.83 3.63 -2.23
CA PRO A 61 14.47 4.90 -1.90
C PRO A 61 13.73 6.06 -2.55
N GLY A 62 13.53 7.15 -1.80
CA GLY A 62 12.84 8.34 -2.28
C GLY A 62 11.31 8.29 -2.22
N SER A 63 10.71 7.18 -1.78
CA SER A 63 9.27 7.15 -1.43
C SER A 63 8.97 8.12 -0.29
N GLU A 64 7.70 8.49 -0.11
CA GLU A 64 7.32 9.39 0.98
C GLU A 64 7.61 8.76 2.34
N ILE A 65 7.37 7.46 2.50
CA ILE A 65 7.67 6.72 3.73
C ILE A 65 9.17 6.64 4.00
N SER A 66 10.00 6.38 2.98
CA SER A 66 11.47 6.36 3.14
C SER A 66 11.99 7.73 3.58
N ARG A 67 11.48 8.83 2.99
CA ARG A 67 11.84 10.20 3.39
C ARG A 67 11.44 10.52 4.83
N ILE A 68 10.28 10.04 5.29
CA ILE A 68 9.86 10.17 6.69
C ILE A 68 10.84 9.43 7.61
N ASN A 69 11.20 8.19 7.25
CA ASN A 69 12.11 7.37 8.05
C ASN A 69 13.50 8.00 8.14
N GLU A 70 14.03 8.55 7.05
CA GLU A 70 15.31 9.27 7.01
C GLU A 70 15.30 10.57 7.83
N SER A 71 14.16 11.26 7.85
CA SER A 71 14.00 12.54 8.57
C SER A 71 13.52 12.37 10.01
N ALA A 72 13.35 11.13 10.48
CA ALA A 72 12.75 10.82 11.77
C ALA A 72 13.54 11.46 12.94
N GLY A 73 12.88 12.33 13.69
CA GLY A 73 13.48 13.06 14.81
C GLY A 73 14.39 14.23 14.42
N ILE A 74 14.52 14.54 13.13
CA ILE A 74 15.35 15.64 12.61
C ILE A 74 14.46 16.78 12.12
N ASN A 75 13.66 16.53 11.07
CA ASN A 75 12.89 17.56 10.38
C ASN A 75 11.51 17.05 9.98
N ARG A 76 10.59 17.99 9.72
CA ARG A 76 9.26 17.66 9.17
C ARG A 76 9.36 17.44 7.66
N VAL A 77 8.60 16.48 7.16
CA VAL A 77 8.52 16.16 5.72
C VAL A 77 7.13 16.52 5.22
N ALA A 78 7.05 17.20 4.08
CA ALA A 78 5.78 17.43 3.39
C ALA A 78 5.34 16.15 2.67
N LEU A 79 4.08 15.75 2.90
CA LEU A 79 3.48 14.52 2.37
C LEU A 79 2.29 14.83 1.47
N SER A 80 1.98 13.90 0.58
CA SER A 80 0.71 13.85 -0.12
C SER A 80 -0.47 13.67 0.84
N LEU A 81 -1.67 14.03 0.36
CA LEU A 81 -2.91 13.81 1.12
C LEU A 81 -3.14 12.31 1.39
N ASP A 82 -2.98 11.48 0.37
CA ASP A 82 -3.17 10.03 0.47
C ASP A 82 -2.30 9.41 1.58
N THR A 83 -1.00 9.75 1.62
CA THR A 83 -0.08 9.23 2.64
C THR A 83 -0.42 9.76 4.03
N TYR A 84 -0.84 11.03 4.13
CA TYR A 84 -1.30 11.58 5.41
C TYR A 84 -2.55 10.87 5.93
N GLU A 85 -3.53 10.58 5.07
CA GLU A 85 -4.76 9.88 5.45
C GLU A 85 -4.48 8.46 5.93
N VAL A 86 -3.61 7.73 5.20
CA VAL A 86 -3.19 6.37 5.58
C VAL A 86 -2.51 6.38 6.95
N LEU A 87 -1.56 7.28 7.19
CA LEU A 87 -0.84 7.37 8.47
C LEU A 87 -1.76 7.83 9.63
N SER A 88 -2.69 8.73 9.33
CA SER A 88 -3.68 9.18 10.31
C SER A 88 -4.57 8.02 10.73
N ARG A 89 -5.06 7.24 9.77
CA ARG A 89 -5.87 6.05 10.05
C ARG A 89 -5.07 4.96 10.77
N ALA A 90 -3.80 4.76 10.42
CA ALA A 90 -2.91 3.83 11.13
C ALA A 90 -2.75 4.21 12.61
N THR A 91 -2.63 5.51 12.90
CA THR A 91 -2.57 6.03 14.27
C THR A 91 -3.88 5.80 15.03
N GLU A 92 -5.03 5.99 14.36
CA GLU A 92 -6.34 5.66 14.95
C GLU A 92 -6.45 4.17 15.28
N PHE A 93 -6.05 3.27 14.37
CA PHE A 93 -6.04 1.83 14.62
C PHE A 93 -5.11 1.44 15.77
N SER A 94 -3.96 2.10 15.90
CA SER A 94 -3.08 1.89 17.05
C SER A 94 -3.77 2.20 18.37
N ARG A 95 -4.57 3.29 18.41
CA ARG A 95 -5.37 3.64 19.59
C ARG A 95 -6.51 2.65 19.86
N TYR A 96 -7.24 2.24 18.81
CA TYR A 96 -8.35 1.28 18.95
C TYR A 96 -7.89 -0.11 19.38
N SER A 97 -6.67 -0.49 18.99
CA SER A 97 -6.08 -1.77 19.34
C SER A 97 -5.28 -1.72 20.65
N GLU A 98 -5.37 -0.62 21.42
CA GLU A 98 -4.63 -0.43 22.67
C GLU A 98 -3.10 -0.66 22.52
N GLY A 99 -2.55 -0.31 21.35
CA GLY A 99 -1.13 -0.46 21.03
C GLY A 99 -0.72 -1.83 20.49
N LEU A 100 -1.66 -2.74 20.22
CA LEU A 100 -1.35 -4.02 19.56
C LEU A 100 -0.96 -3.84 18.09
N PHE A 101 -1.48 -2.79 17.44
CA PHE A 101 -1.04 -2.34 16.13
C PHE A 101 -0.16 -1.10 16.29
N ASP A 102 1.06 -1.13 15.75
CA ASP A 102 1.97 0.01 15.76
C ASP A 102 2.68 0.12 14.40
N VAL A 103 2.46 1.24 13.72
CA VAL A 103 3.06 1.53 12.40
C VAL A 103 4.54 1.93 12.50
N THR A 104 5.05 2.16 13.72
CA THR A 104 6.43 2.62 13.99
C THR A 104 7.40 1.48 14.33
N ILE A 105 6.99 0.21 14.17
CA ILE A 105 7.81 -0.97 14.49
C ILE A 105 8.98 -1.21 13.51
N GLY A 106 9.15 -0.39 12.48
CA GLY A 106 10.18 -0.55 11.43
C GLY A 106 11.58 -0.88 11.96
N PRO A 107 12.14 -0.14 12.95
CA PRO A 107 13.46 -0.46 13.52
C PRO A 107 13.53 -1.85 14.17
N LEU A 108 12.44 -2.30 14.79
CA LEU A 108 12.38 -3.64 15.39
C LEU A 108 12.33 -4.72 14.29
N VAL A 109 11.57 -4.50 13.23
CA VAL A 109 11.53 -5.41 12.07
C VAL A 109 12.91 -5.54 11.44
N ASN A 110 13.62 -4.43 11.25
CA ASN A 110 14.98 -4.43 10.71
C ASN A 110 15.98 -5.19 11.59
N LEU A 111 15.84 -5.11 12.92
CA LEU A 111 16.69 -5.86 13.85
C LEU A 111 16.46 -7.38 13.74
N TRP A 112 15.22 -7.79 13.49
CA TRP A 112 14.86 -9.20 13.30
C TRP A 112 15.25 -9.73 11.92
N ASP A 113 15.38 -8.87 10.89
CA ASP A 113 15.85 -9.26 9.55
C ASP A 113 17.38 -9.35 9.46
N TYR A 114 17.97 -10.15 10.35
CA TYR A 114 19.41 -10.32 10.50
C TYR A 114 20.14 -10.89 9.27
N LYS A 115 19.38 -11.34 8.25
CA LYS A 115 19.92 -11.90 7.01
C LYS A 115 20.05 -10.88 5.88
N ASN A 116 19.21 -9.85 5.86
CA ASN A 116 19.18 -8.84 4.78
C ASN A 116 19.48 -7.42 5.25
N SER A 117 19.65 -7.18 6.56
CA SER A 117 20.04 -5.88 7.09
C SER A 117 21.45 -5.49 6.62
N SER A 118 21.54 -4.46 5.77
CA SER A 118 22.79 -3.81 5.36
C SER A 118 23.46 -3.00 6.48
N ASP A 119 22.79 -2.85 7.62
CA ASP A 119 23.39 -2.37 8.86
C ASP A 119 24.16 -3.51 9.51
N GLY A 120 25.48 -3.49 9.31
CA GLY A 120 26.40 -4.44 9.92
C GLY A 120 26.14 -4.59 11.43
N TYR A 121 26.01 -5.86 11.85
CA TYR A 121 25.93 -6.30 13.24
C TYR A 121 26.71 -5.39 14.19
N ARG A 122 26.01 -4.56 14.97
CA ARG A 122 26.52 -4.07 16.25
C ARG A 122 26.04 -5.01 17.33
N THR A 123 26.73 -6.15 17.45
CA THR A 123 26.66 -6.98 18.65
C THR A 123 27.12 -6.12 19.83
N GLY A 124 26.18 -5.73 20.70
CA GLY A 124 26.49 -4.92 21.87
C GLY A 124 25.27 -4.18 22.42
N ASP A 125 24.57 -4.82 23.35
CA ASP A 125 23.95 -4.23 24.53
C ASP A 125 23.45 -2.77 24.45
N SER A 126 22.45 -2.50 23.60
CA SER A 126 21.69 -1.24 23.70
C SER A 126 20.17 -1.43 23.65
N CYS A 127 19.68 -2.59 24.11
CA CYS A 127 18.30 -2.71 24.56
C CYS A 127 18.12 -1.96 25.91
N SER A 128 18.10 -0.62 25.91
CA SER A 128 17.46 0.13 27.02
C SER A 128 17.18 1.61 26.78
N SER A 129 17.79 2.30 25.81
CA SER A 129 17.73 3.77 25.80
C SER A 129 16.99 4.44 24.64
N ARG A 130 16.59 3.71 23.59
CA ARG A 130 15.95 4.33 22.40
C ARG A 130 14.46 4.04 22.20
N PHE A 131 13.80 3.38 23.16
CA PHE A 131 12.35 3.22 23.19
C PHE A 131 11.73 4.25 24.14
N ARG A 132 11.89 5.54 23.86
CA ARG A 132 11.15 6.59 24.58
C ARG A 132 10.11 7.21 23.65
N ARG A 133 8.88 6.75 23.87
CA ARG A 133 7.60 7.46 23.75
C ARG A 133 7.46 8.47 22.61
N GLY A 134 6.62 8.10 21.65
CA GLY A 134 5.87 9.04 20.83
C GLY A 134 6.68 9.63 19.68
N VAL A 135 6.66 8.94 18.54
CA VAL A 135 6.74 9.64 17.26
C VAL A 135 5.48 10.49 17.18
N SER A 136 5.57 11.73 17.67
CA SER A 136 4.55 12.74 17.43
C SER A 136 4.63 13.05 15.94
N LEU A 137 3.83 12.33 15.15
CA LEU A 137 3.60 12.58 13.72
C LEU A 137 2.95 13.96 13.59
N TYR A 138 3.75 15.02 13.70
CA TYR A 138 3.35 16.39 13.39
C TYR A 138 3.37 16.57 11.88
N CYS A 139 2.45 15.89 11.20
CA CYS A 139 2.22 16.03 9.78
C CYS A 139 1.16 17.11 9.55
N ARG A 140 1.47 18.13 8.76
CA ARG A 140 0.55 19.24 8.44
C ARG A 140 -0.02 19.01 7.05
N ARG A 141 -1.35 19.15 6.94
CA ARG A 141 -2.07 19.30 5.67
C ARG A 141 -1.50 20.50 4.92
N THR A 142 -1.14 20.32 3.65
CA THR A 142 -0.97 21.43 2.70
C THR A 142 -2.32 21.81 2.13
#